data_AF-A0A286RJ45-F1
#
_entry.id   AF-A0A286RJ45-F1
#
_cell.length_a   1.000
_cell.length_b   1.000
_cell.length_c   1.000
_cell.angle_alpha   90.00
_cell.angle_beta   90.00
_cell.angle_gamma   90.00
#
_symmetry.space_group_name_H-M   'P 1'
#
loop_
_entity.id
_entity.type
_entity.pdbx_description
1 polymer ?
#
loop_
_entity_poly.entity_id
_entity_poly.type
_entity_poly.pdbx_seq_one_letter_code
_entity_poly.pdbx_strand_id
1 'polypeptide(L)'
;MESIREILRAFFVYVMYPAVVIGLFIYLVSLLFFLVRCAKTMSGAIRRAVGGLLPIVILVFLVSSNFLDGGHLAEWLDRLSDTHRFVLGAVAAFVMMETGKQLGRTDANSAVAAYAFFVSCLLAVLLWVVMGGLLDKLNWTLFAFILVGGLHVMFRGLPGWFDSPSR
;
A
#
# COMPACT_ATOMS: atom_id res chain seq x y z
N MET A 1 -4.14 -40.20 -5.21
CA MET A 1 -3.01 -39.49 -4.60
C MET A 1 -3.08 -38.08 -5.13
N GLU A 2 -3.42 -37.08 -4.31
CA GLU A 2 -3.23 -35.68 -4.70
C GLU A 2 -1.76 -35.51 -5.11
N SER A 3 -1.53 -34.91 -6.26
CA SER A 3 -0.17 -34.67 -6.71
C SER A 3 0.46 -33.62 -5.78
N ILE A 4 1.77 -33.72 -5.49
CA ILE A 4 2.51 -32.73 -4.68
C ILE A 4 2.25 -31.28 -5.18
N ARG A 5 2.03 -31.13 -6.49
CA ARG A 5 1.63 -29.87 -7.14
C ARG A 5 0.32 -29.28 -6.58
N GLU A 6 -0.69 -30.10 -6.32
CA GLU A 6 -2.00 -29.66 -5.80
C GLU A 6 -1.89 -29.20 -4.36
N ILE A 7 -1.16 -29.96 -3.53
CA ILE A 7 -0.90 -29.61 -2.13
C ILE A 7 -0.15 -28.28 -2.04
N LEU A 8 0.92 -28.12 -2.84
CA LEU A 8 1.67 -26.87 -2.88
C LEU A 8 0.80 -25.71 -3.36
N ARG A 9 0.01 -25.90 -4.43
CA ARG A 9 -0.88 -24.86 -4.94
C ARG A 9 -1.90 -24.44 -3.87
N ALA A 10 -2.51 -25.39 -3.18
CA ALA A 10 -3.46 -25.12 -2.11
C ALA A 10 -2.81 -24.32 -0.97
N PHE A 11 -1.61 -24.71 -0.52
CA PHE A 11 -0.87 -23.98 0.50
C PHE A 11 -0.59 -22.52 0.09
N PHE A 12 -0.11 -22.30 -1.15
CA PHE A 12 0.18 -20.95 -1.61
C PHE A 12 -1.08 -20.08 -1.73
N VAL A 13 -2.18 -20.63 -2.25
CA VAL A 13 -3.42 -19.89 -2.49
C VAL A 13 -4.18 -19.62 -1.19
N TYR A 14 -4.28 -20.60 -0.30
CA TYR A 14 -5.14 -20.50 0.89
C TYR A 14 -4.40 -20.05 2.15
N VAL A 15 -3.06 -20.18 2.21
CA VAL A 15 -2.27 -19.80 3.39
C VAL A 15 -1.36 -18.63 3.07
N MET A 16 -0.46 -18.77 2.10
CA MET A 16 0.56 -17.74 1.83
C MET A 16 -0.03 -16.46 1.26
N TYR A 17 -0.95 -16.56 0.30
CA TYR A 17 -1.54 -15.38 -0.32
C TYR A 17 -2.32 -14.50 0.69
N PRO A 18 -3.23 -15.05 1.50
CA PRO A 18 -3.86 -14.28 2.59
C PRO A 18 -2.85 -13.73 3.59
N ALA A 19 -1.83 -14.50 3.97
CA ALA A 19 -0.79 -14.04 4.89
C ALA A 19 -0.01 -12.84 4.33
N VAL A 20 0.31 -12.83 3.03
CA VAL A 20 0.97 -11.71 2.36
C VAL A 20 0.07 -10.47 2.34
N VAL A 21 -1.21 -10.63 2.00
CA VAL A 21 -2.17 -9.52 1.99
C VAL A 21 -2.32 -8.93 3.39
N ILE A 22 -2.56 -9.77 4.40
CA ILE A 22 -2.67 -9.33 5.81
C ILE A 22 -1.36 -8.68 6.27
N GLY A 23 -0.21 -9.26 5.95
CA GLY A 23 1.10 -8.70 6.25
C GLY A 23 1.30 -7.32 5.64
N LEU A 24 0.85 -7.11 4.40
CA LEU A 24 0.89 -5.80 3.74
C LEU A 24 0.00 -4.78 4.46
N PHE A 25 -1.21 -5.17 4.88
CA PHE A 25 -2.08 -4.30 5.69
C PHE A 25 -1.41 -3.89 7.00
N ILE A 26 -0.91 -4.87 7.76
CA ILE A 26 -0.22 -4.62 9.03
C ILE A 26 0.96 -3.68 8.80
N TYR A 27 1.78 -3.94 7.78
CA TYR A 27 2.92 -3.11 7.42
C TYR A 27 2.51 -1.65 7.13
N LEU A 28 1.51 -1.41 6.28
CA LEU A 28 1.07 -0.07 5.93
C LEU A 28 0.50 0.68 7.14
N VAL A 29 -0.28 0.01 7.98
CA VAL A 29 -0.82 0.59 9.22
C VAL A 29 0.28 0.91 10.23
N SER A 30 1.22 -0.01 10.44
CA SER A 30 2.39 0.21 11.30
C SER A 30 3.26 1.37 10.79
N LEU A 31 3.42 1.49 9.47
CA LEU A 31 4.15 2.60 8.84
C LEU A 31 3.45 3.94 9.12
N LEU A 32 2.12 4.03 8.97
CA LEU A 32 1.37 5.25 9.30
C LEU A 32 1.53 5.63 10.76
N PHE A 33 1.41 4.66 11.68
CA PHE A 33 1.60 4.90 13.11
C PHE A 33 3.01 5.39 13.43
N PHE A 34 4.02 4.77 12.82
CA PHE A 34 5.42 5.16 12.94
C PHE A 34 5.63 6.61 12.48
N LEU A 35 5.11 6.99 11.31
CA LEU A 35 5.22 8.36 10.79
C LEU A 35 4.63 9.40 11.75
N VAL A 36 3.49 9.10 12.37
CA VAL A 36 2.85 9.98 13.37
C VAL A 36 3.70 10.06 14.64
N ARG A 37 4.23 8.93 15.14
CA ARG A 37 5.07 8.86 16.34
C ARG A 37 6.39 9.61 16.18
N CYS A 38 6.97 9.64 14.99
CA CYS A 38 8.20 10.38 14.70
C CYS A 38 7.98 11.90 14.56
N ALA A 39 6.82 12.44 14.97
CA ALA A 39 6.57 13.88 14.91
C ALA A 39 7.26 14.61 16.08
N LYS A 40 8.11 15.59 15.74
CA LYS A 40 8.82 16.43 16.71
C LYS A 40 7.90 17.40 17.46
N THR A 41 6.73 17.71 16.90
CA THR A 41 5.77 18.67 17.48
C THR A 41 4.34 18.12 17.45
N MET A 42 3.51 18.55 18.40
CA MET A 42 2.10 18.14 18.48
C MET A 42 1.32 18.55 17.22
N SER A 43 1.55 19.76 16.69
CA SER A 43 0.97 20.20 15.41
C SER A 43 1.42 19.31 14.24
N GLY A 44 2.70 18.89 14.22
CA GLY A 44 3.20 17.95 13.23
C GLY A 44 2.53 16.58 13.32
N ALA A 45 2.31 16.07 14.53
CA ALA A 45 1.63 14.79 14.77
C ALA A 45 0.20 14.82 14.22
N ILE A 46 -0.55 15.90 14.50
CA ILE A 46 -1.91 16.09 13.99
C ILE A 46 -1.92 16.13 12.47
N ARG A 47 -1.03 16.89 11.83
CA ARG A 47 -0.96 16.96 10.36
C ARG A 47 -0.70 15.60 9.71
N ARG A 48 0.20 14.81 10.29
CA ARG A 48 0.51 13.45 9.80
C ARG A 48 -0.65 12.48 10.03
N ALA A 49 -1.32 12.58 11.19
CA ALA A 49 -2.49 11.76 11.50
C ALA A 49 -3.66 12.08 10.56
N VAL A 50 -3.95 13.36 10.33
CA VAL A 50 -4.97 13.79 9.36
C VAL A 50 -4.63 13.30 7.95
N GLY A 51 -3.39 13.47 7.51
CA GLY A 51 -2.94 12.95 6.21
C GLY A 51 -3.11 11.43 6.10
N GLY A 52 -2.77 10.69 7.15
CA GLY A 52 -2.89 9.23 7.20
C GLY A 52 -4.31 8.69 7.37
N LEU A 53 -5.24 9.47 7.93
CA LEU A 53 -6.63 9.04 8.16
C LEU A 53 -7.59 9.49 7.05
N LEU A 54 -7.31 10.61 6.39
CA LEU A 54 -8.23 11.23 5.45
C LEU A 54 -8.65 10.28 4.29
N PRO A 55 -7.74 9.57 3.60
CA PRO A 55 -8.14 8.62 2.55
C PRO A 55 -9.03 7.48 3.06
N ILE A 56 -8.80 7.00 4.29
CA ILE A 56 -9.61 5.95 4.92
C ILE A 56 -11.02 6.47 5.20
N VAL A 57 -11.14 7.67 5.76
CA VAL A 57 -12.43 8.31 6.03
C VAL A 57 -13.21 8.54 4.72
N ILE A 58 -12.54 9.08 3.70
CA ILE A 58 -13.15 9.28 2.37
C ILE A 58 -13.68 7.95 1.82
N LEU A 59 -12.89 6.87 1.93
CA LEU A 59 -13.33 5.56 1.50
C LEU A 59 -14.60 5.09 2.22
N VAL A 60 -14.68 5.26 3.55
CA VAL A 60 -15.88 4.91 4.33
C VAL A 60 -17.11 5.64 3.79
N PHE A 61 -17.00 6.94 3.50
CA PHE A 61 -18.09 7.71 2.91
C PHE A 61 -18.47 7.23 1.51
N LEU A 62 -17.48 6.95 0.65
CA LEU A 62 -17.72 6.46 -0.72
C LEU A 62 -18.40 5.08 -0.72
N VAL A 63 -18.01 4.19 0.19
CA VAL A 63 -18.66 2.88 0.35
C VAL A 63 -20.06 3.04 0.94
N SER A 64 -20.24 3.88 1.96
CA SER A 64 -21.55 4.05 2.62
C SER A 64 -22.62 4.71 1.75
N SER A 65 -22.19 5.49 0.75
CA SER A 65 -23.08 6.20 -0.16
C SER A 65 -23.52 5.34 -1.36
N ASN A 66 -23.09 4.07 -1.42
CA ASN A 66 -23.22 3.20 -2.59
C ASN A 66 -22.72 3.86 -3.89
N PHE A 67 -21.87 4.89 -3.78
CA PHE A 67 -21.33 5.60 -4.94
C PHE A 67 -20.37 4.71 -5.74
N LEU A 68 -19.86 3.66 -5.10
CA LEU A 68 -18.91 2.70 -5.64
C LEU A 68 -19.42 1.29 -5.38
N ASP A 69 -20.49 0.89 -6.07
CA ASP A 69 -20.73 -0.53 -6.28
C ASP A 69 -19.46 -1.11 -6.92
N GLY A 70 -18.90 -2.17 -6.33
CA GLY A 70 -17.61 -2.76 -6.73
C GLY A 70 -17.49 -3.09 -8.23
N GLY A 71 -18.61 -3.12 -8.96
CA GLY A 71 -18.70 -3.26 -10.41
C GLY A 71 -17.88 -2.24 -11.20
N HIS A 72 -17.84 -0.96 -10.82
CA HIS A 72 -17.11 0.05 -11.60
C HIS A 72 -15.58 -0.15 -11.56
N LEU A 73 -15.04 -0.47 -10.39
CA LEU A 73 -13.62 -0.78 -10.25
C LEU A 73 -13.28 -2.10 -10.96
N ALA A 74 -14.16 -3.09 -10.86
CA ALA A 74 -14.03 -4.37 -11.53
C ALA A 74 -13.98 -4.21 -13.06
N GLU A 75 -14.90 -3.43 -13.64
CA GLU A 75 -14.94 -3.12 -15.07
C GLU A 75 -13.68 -2.39 -15.53
N TRP A 76 -13.21 -1.41 -14.74
CA TRP A 76 -12.02 -0.67 -15.09
C TRP A 76 -10.78 -1.56 -15.07
N LEU A 77 -10.64 -2.42 -14.05
CA LEU A 77 -9.56 -3.41 -13.98
C LEU A 77 -9.65 -4.40 -15.14
N ASP A 78 -10.84 -4.85 -15.53
CA ASP A 78 -11.02 -5.79 -16.65
C ASP A 78 -10.62 -5.22 -18.01
N ARG A 79 -10.68 -3.89 -18.19
CA ARG A 79 -10.18 -3.22 -19.39
C ARG A 79 -8.65 -3.19 -19.47
N LEU A 80 -7.96 -3.37 -18.35
CA LEU A 80 -6.50 -3.39 -18.30
C LEU A 80 -5.98 -4.80 -18.52
N SER A 81 -5.08 -4.96 -19.50
CA SER A 81 -4.35 -6.22 -19.66
C SER A 81 -3.41 -6.48 -18.47
N ASP A 82 -3.01 -7.74 -18.28
CA ASP A 82 -2.07 -8.13 -17.22
C ASP A 82 -0.76 -7.34 -17.26
N THR A 83 -0.28 -6.98 -18.45
CA THR A 83 0.91 -6.13 -18.62
C THR A 83 0.69 -4.74 -18.02
N HIS A 84 -0.47 -4.13 -18.26
CA HIS A 84 -0.79 -2.81 -17.70
C HIS A 84 -0.93 -2.88 -16.18
N ARG A 85 -1.57 -3.92 -15.66
CA ARG A 85 -1.69 -4.18 -14.21
C ARG A 85 -0.31 -4.31 -13.56
N PHE A 86 0.58 -5.08 -14.18
CA PHE A 86 1.97 -5.21 -13.74
C PHE A 86 2.70 -3.86 -13.72
N VAL A 87 2.62 -3.08 -14.81
CA VAL A 87 3.24 -1.76 -14.90
C VAL A 87 2.70 -0.81 -13.85
N LEU A 88 1.39 -0.80 -13.58
CA LEU A 88 0.80 0.01 -12.52
C LEU A 88 1.38 -0.34 -11.15
N GLY A 89 1.54 -1.63 -10.85
CA GLY A 89 2.14 -2.07 -9.59
C GLY A 89 3.60 -1.64 -9.47
N ALA A 90 4.38 -1.82 -10.53
CA ALA A 90 5.78 -1.40 -10.59
C ALA A 90 5.93 0.13 -10.41
N VAL A 91 5.13 0.91 -11.13
CA VAL A 91 5.13 2.38 -11.04
C VAL A 91 4.69 2.84 -9.66
N ALA A 92 3.63 2.26 -9.10
CA ALA A 92 3.16 2.59 -7.75
C ALA A 92 4.23 2.32 -6.69
N ALA A 93 4.91 1.17 -6.75
CA ALA A 93 6.01 0.86 -5.84
C ALA A 93 7.18 1.83 -6.00
N PHE A 94 7.60 2.10 -7.24
CA PHE A 94 8.68 3.03 -7.52
C PHE A 94 8.37 4.45 -7.01
N VAL A 95 7.19 4.97 -7.35
CA VAL A 95 6.73 6.28 -6.89
C VAL A 95 6.67 6.33 -5.37
N MET A 96 6.13 5.31 -4.71
CA MET A 96 6.04 5.28 -3.26
C MET A 96 7.43 5.31 -2.60
N MET A 97 8.37 4.49 -3.10
CA MET A 97 9.72 4.41 -2.54
C MET A 97 10.54 5.68 -2.80
N GLU A 98 10.48 6.24 -4.00
CA GLU A 98 11.17 7.49 -4.33
C GLU A 98 10.58 8.69 -3.59
N THR A 99 9.26 8.79 -3.54
CA THR A 99 8.57 9.85 -2.78
C THR A 99 8.91 9.74 -1.30
N GLY A 100 8.91 8.51 -0.75
CA GLY A 100 9.35 8.24 0.62
C GLY A 100 10.80 8.65 0.89
N LYS A 101 11.72 8.47 -0.07
CA LYS A 101 13.11 8.93 0.06
C LYS A 101 13.26 10.44 -0.03
N GLN A 102 12.60 11.08 -1.00
CA GLN A 102 12.73 12.52 -1.23
C GLN A 102 12.08 13.34 -0.10
N LEU A 103 10.83 13.01 0.23
CA LEU A 103 10.16 13.59 1.39
C LEU A 103 10.87 13.15 2.68
N GLY A 104 11.50 11.97 2.61
CA GLY A 104 12.40 11.41 3.59
C GLY A 104 13.53 12.36 4.04
N ARG A 105 14.15 13.03 3.07
CA ARG A 105 15.29 13.92 3.31
C ARG A 105 14.88 15.30 3.81
N THR A 106 13.60 15.62 3.73
CA THR A 106 13.09 16.94 4.09
C THR A 106 12.56 16.89 5.51
N ASP A 107 13.19 17.60 6.45
CA ASP A 107 12.79 17.66 7.87
C ASP A 107 11.47 18.45 8.10
N ALA A 108 10.76 18.77 7.02
CA ALA A 108 9.52 19.55 7.03
C ALA A 108 8.32 18.65 7.34
N ASN A 109 7.58 18.97 8.40
CA ASN A 109 6.37 18.25 8.81
C ASN A 109 5.31 18.08 7.69
N SER A 110 5.29 18.98 6.70
CA SER A 110 4.42 18.90 5.52
C SER A 110 4.77 17.74 4.58
N ALA A 111 6.06 17.50 4.34
CA ALA A 111 6.55 16.44 3.45
C ALA A 111 6.11 15.06 3.96
N VAL A 112 6.23 14.86 5.26
CA VAL A 112 5.82 13.64 5.96
C VAL A 112 4.32 13.41 5.89
N ALA A 113 3.54 14.47 6.09
CA ALA A 113 2.09 14.38 6.03
C ALA A 113 1.61 14.03 4.61
N ALA A 114 2.27 14.56 3.58
CA ALA A 114 2.01 14.18 2.19
C ALA A 114 2.38 12.70 1.93
N TYR A 115 3.51 12.22 2.46
CA TYR A 115 3.86 10.81 2.36
C TYR A 115 2.85 9.91 3.07
N ALA A 116 2.44 10.27 4.30
CA ALA A 116 1.40 9.54 5.05
C ALA A 116 0.08 9.50 4.27
N PHE A 117 -0.27 10.58 3.58
CA PHE A 117 -1.42 10.62 2.68
C PHE A 117 -1.28 9.63 1.52
N PHE A 118 -0.14 9.58 0.83
CA PHE A 118 0.11 8.59 -0.24
C PHE A 118 0.01 7.13 0.27
N VAL A 119 0.63 6.84 1.41
CA VAL A 119 0.57 5.51 2.06
C VAL A 119 -0.89 5.16 2.38
N SER A 120 -1.65 6.12 2.90
CA SER A 120 -3.06 5.92 3.25
C SER A 120 -3.97 5.77 2.03
N CYS A 121 -3.72 6.48 0.92
CA CYS A 121 -4.42 6.25 -0.34
C CYS A 121 -4.20 4.82 -0.84
N LEU A 122 -2.96 4.31 -0.78
CA LEU A 122 -2.66 2.93 -1.15
C LEU A 122 -3.41 1.94 -0.24
N LEU A 123 -3.39 2.17 1.06
CA LEU A 123 -4.12 1.37 2.05
C LEU A 123 -5.63 1.38 1.79
N ALA A 124 -6.20 2.53 1.48
CA ALA A 124 -7.62 2.68 1.15
C ALA A 124 -7.99 1.94 -0.14
N VAL A 125 -7.17 2.03 -1.20
CA VAL A 125 -7.38 1.27 -2.45
C VAL A 125 -7.30 -0.24 -2.18
N LEU A 126 -6.30 -0.69 -1.41
CA LEU A 126 -6.15 -2.09 -1.03
C LEU A 126 -7.39 -2.58 -0.25
N LEU A 127 -7.88 -1.78 0.70
CA LEU A 127 -9.08 -2.09 1.48
C LEU A 127 -10.33 -2.19 0.60
N TRP A 128 -10.50 -1.24 -0.32
CA TRP A 128 -11.63 -1.24 -1.25
C TRP A 128 -11.63 -2.50 -2.13
N VAL A 129 -10.46 -2.90 -2.62
CA VAL A 129 -10.29 -4.11 -3.44
C VAL A 129 -10.64 -5.37 -2.66
N VAL A 130 -10.19 -5.47 -1.41
CA VAL A 130 -10.51 -6.59 -0.52
C VAL A 130 -12.01 -6.66 -0.28
N MET A 131 -12.63 -5.53 0.05
CA MET A 131 -14.08 -5.45 0.27
C MET A 131 -14.88 -5.80 -0.99
N GLY A 132 -14.39 -5.43 -2.17
CA GLY A 132 -15.00 -5.74 -3.47
C GLY A 132 -14.73 -7.16 -3.97
N GLY A 133 -13.91 -7.96 -3.27
CA GLY A 133 -13.55 -9.31 -3.72
C GLY A 133 -12.72 -9.35 -5.01
N LEU A 134 -11.97 -8.29 -5.32
CA LEU A 134 -11.23 -8.11 -6.58
C LEU A 134 -9.74 -8.45 -6.47
N LEU A 135 -9.36 -9.23 -5.45
CA LEU A 135 -7.96 -9.56 -5.16
C LEU A 135 -7.30 -10.36 -6.29
N ASP A 136 -8.04 -11.26 -6.90
CA ASP A 136 -7.66 -12.03 -8.08
C ASP A 136 -7.28 -11.14 -9.27
N LYS A 137 -8.00 -10.02 -9.47
CA LYS A 137 -7.70 -9.05 -10.53
C LYS A 137 -6.44 -8.22 -10.25
N LEU A 138 -6.04 -8.08 -8.99
CA LEU A 138 -4.88 -7.28 -8.56
C LEU A 138 -3.62 -8.10 -8.31
N ASN A 139 -3.67 -9.42 -8.45
CA ASN A 139 -2.51 -10.32 -8.26
C ASN A 139 -1.25 -9.82 -8.96
N TRP A 140 -1.33 -9.52 -10.26
CA TRP A 140 -0.16 -9.06 -11.03
C TRP A 140 0.36 -7.69 -10.57
N THR A 141 -0.54 -6.79 -10.19
CA THR A 141 -0.19 -5.47 -9.66
C THR A 141 0.49 -5.61 -8.30
N LEU A 142 -0.04 -6.43 -7.40
CA LEU A 142 0.55 -6.68 -6.07
C LEU A 142 1.92 -7.37 -6.20
N PHE A 143 2.03 -8.36 -7.08
CA PHE A 143 3.29 -9.02 -7.37
C PHE A 143 4.35 -8.04 -7.86
N ALA A 144 4.01 -7.21 -8.86
CA ALA A 144 4.92 -6.18 -9.37
C ALA A 144 5.28 -5.15 -8.30
N PHE A 145 4.32 -4.75 -7.47
CA PHE A 145 4.52 -3.80 -6.39
C PHE A 145 5.52 -4.34 -5.34
N ILE A 146 5.32 -5.57 -4.89
CA ILE A 146 6.20 -6.23 -3.92
C ILE A 146 7.60 -6.46 -4.51
N LEU A 147 7.67 -6.94 -5.77
CA LEU A 147 8.93 -7.21 -6.45
C LEU A 147 9.75 -5.93 -6.63
N VAL A 148 9.15 -4.88 -7.21
CA VAL A 148 9.85 -3.61 -7.47
C VAL A 148 10.17 -2.90 -6.17
N GLY A 149 9.26 -2.90 -5.18
CA GLY A 149 9.52 -2.35 -3.86
C GLY A 149 10.68 -3.06 -3.16
N GLY A 150 10.69 -4.39 -3.19
CA GLY A 150 11.77 -5.21 -2.63
C GLY A 150 13.11 -4.96 -3.31
N LEU A 151 13.15 -4.98 -4.64
CA LEU A 151 14.35 -4.67 -5.41
C LEU A 151 14.86 -3.25 -5.13
N HIS A 152 13.96 -2.27 -5.03
CA HIS A 152 14.33 -0.90 -4.72
C HIS A 152 15.00 -0.78 -3.35
N VAL A 153 14.45 -1.44 -2.34
CA VAL A 153 15.06 -1.51 -1.00
C VAL A 153 16.42 -2.20 -1.04
N MET A 154 16.54 -3.33 -1.75
CA MET A 154 17.81 -4.05 -1.89
C MET A 154 18.91 -3.21 -2.53
N PHE A 155 18.61 -2.45 -3.59
CA PHE A 155 19.62 -1.69 -4.32
C PHE A 155 19.86 -0.27 -3.82
N ARG A 156 18.84 0.38 -3.26
CA ARG A 156 18.90 1.80 -2.89
C ARG A 156 18.71 2.05 -1.39
N GLY A 157 18.48 1.02 -0.57
CA GLY A 157 18.22 1.14 0.87
C GLY A 157 16.80 1.60 1.21
N LEU A 158 16.53 1.77 2.50
CA LEU A 158 15.23 2.22 3.01
C LEU A 158 15.05 3.74 2.83
N PRO A 159 13.81 4.27 2.96
CA PRO A 159 13.60 5.71 3.12
C PRO A 159 14.45 6.25 4.28
N GLY A 160 15.09 7.42 4.11
CA GLY A 160 16.11 7.93 5.05
C GLY A 160 15.65 8.17 6.50
N TRP A 161 14.36 8.00 6.78
CA TRP A 161 13.77 8.03 8.12
C TRP A 161 14.10 6.78 8.93
N PHE A 162 14.38 5.67 8.25
CA PHE A 162 14.88 4.44 8.85
C PHE A 162 16.40 4.50 9.11
N ASP A 163 17.11 5.37 8.39
CA ASP A 163 18.58 5.51 8.49
C ASP A 163 19.02 6.52 9.55
N SER A 164 18.11 7.35 10.08
CA SER A 164 18.43 8.26 11.17
C SER A 164 18.24 7.57 12.53
N PRO A 165 19.30 7.12 13.22
CA PRO A 165 19.18 6.79 14.63
C PRO A 165 18.77 8.09 15.34
N SER A 166 17.60 8.07 15.97
CA SER A 166 17.14 9.02 16.99
C SER A 166 18.06 10.23 17.22
N ARG A 167 17.69 11.37 16.65
CA ARG A 167 18.05 12.68 17.21
C ARG A 167 16.87 13.21 18.01
#